data_AF-A0A941UZ29-F1
#
_entry.id   AF-A0A941UZ29-F1
#
_cell.length_a   1.000
_cell.length_b   1.000
_cell.length_c   1.000
_cell.angle_alpha   90.00
_cell.angle_beta   90.00
_cell.angle_gamma   90.00
#
_symmetry.space_group_name_H-M   'P 1'
#
loop_
_entity.id
_entity.type
_entity.pdbx_description
1 polymer ?
#
loop_
_entity_poly.entity_id
_entity_poly.type
_entity_poly.pdbx_seq_one_letter_code
_entity_poly.pdbx_strand_id
1 'polypeptide(L)' 'MSMIEIKNISKWYGQFQVLTECTTRIDKGEVVVVCG' A
#
# COMPACT_ATOMS: atom_id res chain seq x y z
N MET A 1 7.99 -11.60 10.64
CA MET A 1 6.89 -11.99 9.72
C MET A 1 5.97 -10.80 9.63
N SER A 2 5.69 -10.30 8.42
CA SER A 2 4.73 -9.21 8.22
C SER A 2 3.33 -9.68 8.55
N MET A 3 2.59 -8.85 9.30
CA MET A 3 1.18 -9.08 9.57
C MET A 3 0.31 -8.55 8.42
N ILE A 4 0.74 -7.45 7.79
CA ILE A 4 0.09 -6.85 6.61
C ILE A 4 1.16 -6.57 5.56
N GLU A 5 0.86 -6.84 4.30
CA GLU A 5 1.79 -6.64 3.18
C GLU A 5 1.04 -6.18 1.93
N ILE A 6 1.51 -5.07 1.32
CA ILE A 6 1.07 -4.58 0.01
C ILE A 6 2.25 -4.73 -0.93
N LYS A 7 2.06 -5.39 -2.08
CA LYS A 7 3.12 -5.58 -3.09
C LYS A 7 2.69 -5.06 -4.44
N ASN A 8 3.46 -4.10 -4.94
CA ASN A 8 3.42 -3.61 -6.30
C ASN A 8 1.99 -3.31 -6.79
N ILE A 9 1.17 -2.73 -5.91
CA ILE A 9 -0.23 -2.45 -6.22
C ILE A 9 -0.32 -1.21 -7.09
N SER A 10 -0.92 -1.37 -8.26
CA SER A 10 -1.37 -0.27 -9.11
C SER A 10 -2.89 -0.22 -9.15
N LYS A 11 -3.47 0.98 -9.13
CA LYS A 11 -4.92 1.20 -9.20
C LYS A 11 -5.24 2.26 -10.24
N TRP A 12 -6.28 1.98 -11.03
CA TRP A 12 -6.74 2.83 -12.12
C TRP A 12 -8.22 3.17 -11.96
N TYR A 13 -8.57 4.39 -12.36
CA TYR A 13 -9.92 4.86 -12.64
C TYR A 13 -10.00 5.25 -14.11
N GLY A 14 -10.45 4.32 -14.95
CA GLY A 14 -10.37 4.47 -16.40
C GLY A 14 -8.91 4.62 -16.85
N GLN A 15 -8.59 5.75 -17.49
CA GLN A 15 -7.24 6.07 -17.95
C GLN A 15 -6.36 6.72 -16.86
N PHE A 16 -6.92 7.08 -15.71
CA PHE A 16 -6.17 7.74 -14.65
C PHE A 16 -5.60 6.71 -13.66
N GLN A 17 -4.28 6.71 -13.47
CA GLN A 17 -3.60 5.87 -12.50
C GLN A 17 -3.55 6.57 -11.13
N VAL A 18 -4.33 6.08 -10.16
CA VAL A 18 -4.42 6.67 -8.80
C VAL A 18 -3.43 6.05 -7.82
N LEU A 19 -2.96 4.82 -8.06
CA LEU A 19 -1.82 4.22 -7.34
C LEU A 19 -0.84 3.64 -8.35
N THR A 20 0.45 3.89 -8.14
CA THR A 20 1.54 3.44 -9.02
C THR A 20 2.50 2.57 -8.23
N GLU A 21 2.41 1.26 -8.44
CA GLU A 21 3.28 0.23 -7.86
C GLU A 21 3.57 0.40 -6.36
N CYS A 22 2.55 0.69 -5.57
CA CYS A 22 2.71 0.90 -4.14
C CYS A 22 3.06 -0.41 -3.42
N THR A 23 4.10 -0.37 -2.60
CA THR A 23 4.54 -1.47 -1.74
C THR A 23 4.68 -0.97 -0.31
N THR A 24 4.20 -1.75 0.65
CA THR A 24 4.46 -1.49 2.07
C THR A 24 4.37 -2.77 2.87
N ARG A 25 4.99 -2.75 4.04
CA ARG A 25 5.02 -3.86 4.98
C ARG A 25 4.74 -3.32 6.36
N ILE A 26 3.83 -3.98 7.08
CA ILE A 26 3.51 -3.65 8.47
C ILE A 26 3.68 -4.92 9.30
N ASP A 27 4.58 -4.85 10.28
CA ASP A 27 4.85 -5.94 11.22
C ASP A 27 3.88 -5.87 12.42
N LYS A 28 3.74 -7.00 13.13
CA LYS A 28 2.81 -7.11 14.26
C LYS A 28 3.21 -6.12 15.37
N GLY A 29 2.27 -5.28 15.79
CA GLY A 29 2.45 -4.30 16.87
C GLY A 29 2.87 -2.91 16.39
N GLU A 30 3.13 -2.72 15.10
CA GLU A 30 3.38 -1.39 14.54
C GLU A 30 2.09 -0.56 14.47
N VAL A 31 2.22 0.73 14.83
CA VAL A 31 1.16 1.74 14.68
C VAL A 31 1.51 2.61 13.50
N VAL A 32 0.76 2.47 12.41
CA VAL A 32 1.01 3.17 11.15
C VAL A 32 -0.16 4.11 10.85
N VAL A 33 0.17 5.36 10.49
CA VAL A 33 -0.79 6.34 9.97
C VAL A 33 -0.50 6.55 8.50
N VAL A 34 -1.54 6.50 7.66
CA VAL A 34 -1.45 6.90 6.25
C VAL A 34 -2.09 8.28 6.13
N CYS A 35 -1.30 9.27 5.73
CA CYS A 35 -1.77 10.60 5.35
C CYS A 35 -1.55 10.84 3.85
N GLY A 36 -2.31 11.79 3.30
CA GLY A 36 -2.21 12.24 1.92
C GLY A 36 -1.63 13.64 1.84
#